data_AF-A0A916YPZ6-F1
#
_entry.id   AF-A0A916YPZ6-F1
#
_cell.length_a   1.000
_cell.length_b   1.000
_cell.length_c   1.000
_cell.angle_alpha   90.00
_cell.angle_beta   90.00
_cell.angle_gamma   90.00
#
_symmetry.space_group_name_H-M   'P 1'
#
loop_
_entity.id
_entity.type
_entity.pdbx_description
1 polymer ?
#
loop_
_entity_poly.entity_id
_entity_poly.type
_entity_poly.pdbx_seq_one_letter_code
_entity_poly.pdbx_strand_id
1 'polypeptide(L)' 'MKLIESIILFASLAFLTMFVDQALYKGVALKDSYFFLMFAVAGFFYYTYRRGLRIMKEKKEEEAKTDVKSKKIEDRLKRK' A
#
# COMPACT_ATOMS: atom_id res chain seq x y z
N MET A 1 -8.97 2.50 -3.70
CA MET A 1 -9.23 3.89 -3.25
C MET A 1 -8.23 4.24 -2.17
N LYS A 2 -7.62 5.43 -2.24
CA LYS A 2 -6.55 5.88 -1.32
C LYS A 2 -6.99 5.84 0.16
N LEU A 3 -8.26 6.11 0.45
CA LEU A 3 -8.82 6.11 1.81
C LEU A 3 -8.69 4.75 2.52
N ILE A 4 -9.00 3.65 1.82
CA ILE A 4 -8.97 2.30 2.41
C ILE A 4 -7.54 1.93 2.78
N GLU A 5 -6.56 2.26 1.94
CA GLU A 5 -5.15 2.02 2.22
C GLU A 5 -4.67 2.83 3.42
N SER A 6 -5.09 4.09 3.53
CA SER A 6 -4.80 4.92 4.71
C SER A 6 -5.40 4.31 5.98
N ILE A 7 -6.67 3.88 5.95
CA ILE A 7 -7.33 3.24 7.10
C ILE A 7 -6.56 1.98 7.54
N ILE A 8 -6.17 1.13 6.59
CA ILE A 8 -5.39 -0.09 6.89
C ILE A 8 -4.05 0.27 7.52
N LEU A 9 -3.34 1.26 6.97
CA LEU A 9 -2.07 1.71 7.51
C LEU A 9 -2.21 2.23 8.94
N PHE A 10 -3.19 3.10 9.19
CA PHE A 10 -3.44 3.67 10.52
C PHE A 10 -3.89 2.61 11.53
N ALA A 11 -4.73 1.66 11.13
CA ALA A 11 -5.13 0.55 12.00
C ALA A 11 -3.93 -0.34 12.36
N SER A 12 -3.06 -0.63 11.39
CA SER A 12 -1.84 -1.42 11.60
C SER A 12 -0.89 -0.72 12.58
N LEU A 13 -0.73 0.60 12.43
CA LEU A 13 0.05 1.43 13.35
C LEU A 13 -0.56 1.46 14.76
N ALA A 14 -1.88 1.59 14.88
CA ALA A 14 -2.57 1.57 16.17
C ALA A 14 -2.38 0.23 16.90
N PHE A 15 -2.43 -0.89 16.17
CA PHE A 15 -2.11 -2.20 16.75
C PHE A 15 -0.66 -2.30 17.17
N LEU A 16 0.28 -1.71 16.41
CA LEU A 16 1.69 -1.69 16.78
C LEU A 16 1.93 -0.88 18.06
N THR A 17 1.30 0.28 18.20
CA THR A 17 1.45 1.11 19.40
C THR A 17 0.83 0.43 20.62
N MET A 18 -0.32 -0.23 20.47
CA MET A 18 -0.92 -1.04 21.54
C MET A 18 -0.01 -2.19 21.97
N PHE A 19 0.63 -2.87 21.01
CA PHE A 19 1.60 -3.91 21.31
C PHE A 19 2.79 -3.36 22.10
N VAL A 20 3.37 -2.24 21.65
CA VAL A 20 4.49 -1.57 22.33
C VAL A 20 4.12 -1.15 23.75
N ASP A 21 2.95 -0.53 23.95
CA ASP A 21 2.43 -0.16 25.26
C ASP A 21 2.30 -1.37 26.19
N GLN A 22 1.68 -2.46 25.72
CA GLN A 22 1.46 -3.63 26.56
C GLN A 22 2.75 -4.43 26.84
N ALA A 23 3.53 -4.71 25.80
CA ALA A 23 4.70 -5.58 25.91
C ALA A 23 5.91 -4.89 26.57
N LEU A 24 6.12 -3.59 26.30
CA LEU A 24 7.30 -2.87 26.78
C LEU A 24 7.02 -2.03 28.03
N TYR A 25 5.89 -1.33 28.10
CA TYR A 25 5.62 -0.42 29.22
C TYR A 25 4.86 -1.09 30.36
N LYS A 26 3.88 -1.94 30.06
CA LYS A 26 3.04 -2.61 31.06
C LYS A 26 3.53 -4.00 31.45
N GLY A 27 4.56 -4.53 30.79
CA GLY A 27 5.16 -5.82 31.10
C GLY A 27 4.20 -7.01 30.90
N VAL A 28 3.19 -6.87 30.05
CA VAL A 28 2.24 -7.95 29.73
C VAL A 28 2.98 -9.05 28.97
N ALA A 29 2.73 -10.32 29.32
CA ALA A 29 3.38 -11.44 28.68
C ALA A 29 3.14 -11.41 27.16
N LEU A 30 4.18 -11.72 26.39
CA LEU A 30 4.15 -11.69 24.92
C LEU A 30 2.99 -12.50 24.35
N LYS A 31 2.68 -13.67 24.92
CA LYS A 31 1.55 -14.51 24.48
C LYS A 31 0.20 -13.79 24.49
N ASP A 32 0.01 -12.83 25.40
CA ASP A 32 -1.26 -12.13 25.62
C ASP A 32 -1.33 -10.85 24.76
N SER A 33 -0.18 -10.26 24.42
CA SER A 33 -0.08 -9.07 23.54
C SER A 33 0.24 -9.41 22.07
N TYR A 34 0.62 -10.65 21.76
CA TYR A 34 1.03 -11.13 20.44
C TYR A 34 0.00 -10.87 19.35
N PHE A 35 -1.28 -10.90 19.70
CA PHE A 35 -2.38 -10.57 18.79
C PHE A 35 -2.19 -9.19 18.14
N PHE A 36 -1.84 -8.18 18.94
CA PHE A 36 -1.63 -6.82 18.45
C PHE A 36 -0.45 -6.76 17.47
N LEU A 37 0.64 -7.47 17.76
CA LEU A 37 1.79 -7.56 16.85
C LEU A 37 1.41 -8.23 15.53
N MET A 38 0.69 -9.35 15.57
CA MET A 38 0.25 -10.07 14.36
C MET A 38 -0.61 -9.19 13.46
N PHE A 39 -1.59 -8.48 14.03
CA PHE A 39 -2.47 -7.60 13.26
C PHE A 39 -1.73 -6.38 12.71
N ALA A 40 -0.77 -5.83 13.46
CA ALA A 40 0.09 -4.76 12.96
C ALA A 40 0.91 -5.20 11.73
N VAL A 41 1.58 -6.36 11.83
CA VAL A 41 2.43 -6.88 10.75
C VAL A 41 1.61 -7.27 9.53
N ALA A 42 0.53 -8.04 9.73
CA ALA A 42 -0.34 -8.47 8.64
C ALA A 42 -1.00 -7.28 7.94
N GLY A 43 -1.49 -6.31 8.70
CA GLY A 43 -2.08 -5.09 8.17
C GLY A 43 -1.07 -4.26 7.37
N PHE A 44 0.16 -4.14 7.87
CA PHE A 44 1.24 -3.43 7.17
C PHE A 44 1.60 -4.11 5.84
N PHE A 45 1.78 -5.44 5.83
CA PHE A 45 2.03 -6.19 4.59
C PHE A 45 0.88 -6.09 3.60
N TYR A 46 -0.36 -6.13 4.07
CA TYR A 46 -1.51 -5.96 3.20
C TYR A 46 -1.57 -4.56 2.59
N TYR A 47 -1.24 -3.52 3.37
CA TYR A 47 -1.10 -2.15 2.87
C TYR A 47 -0.01 -2.04 1.80
N THR A 48 1.20 -2.55 2.05
CA THR A 48 2.30 -2.48 1.08
C THR A 48 1.98 -3.23 -0.21
N TYR A 49 1.36 -4.41 -0.09
CA TYR A 49 0.89 -5.19 -1.24
C TYR A 49 -0.13 -4.41 -2.08
N ARG A 50 -1.18 -3.87 -1.46
CA ARG A 50 -2.21 -3.09 -2.17
C ARG A 50 -1.64 -1.83 -2.83
N ARG A 51 -0.76 -1.12 -2.12
CA ARG A 51 -0.08 0.05 -2.66
C ARG A 51 0.80 -0.32 -3.86
N GLY A 52 1.54 -1.43 -3.78
CA GLY A 52 2.35 -1.95 -4.88
C GLY A 52 1.52 -2.25 -6.13
N LEU A 53 0.40 -2.97 -5.97
CA LEU A 53 -0.52 -3.25 -7.07
C LEU A 53 -1.07 -1.97 -7.72
N ARG A 54 -1.38 -0.94 -6.92
CA ARG A 54 -1.88 0.32 -7.46
C ARG A 54 -0.82 1.03 -8.30
N ILE A 55 0.40 1.16 -7.80
CA ILE A 55 1.51 1.79 -8.52
C ILE A 55 1.80 1.06 -9.84
N MET A 56 1.76 -0.28 -9.84
CA MET A 56 1.94 -1.06 -11.06
C MET A 56 0.83 -0.81 -12.09
N LYS A 57 -0.42 -0.67 -11.65
CA LYS A 57 -1.53 -0.34 -12.56
C LYS A 57 -1.41 1.08 -13.11
N GLU A 58 -1.09 2.06 -12.24
CA GLU A 58 -0.87 3.46 -12.63
C GLU A 58 0.25 3.57 -13.68
N LYS A 59 1.38 2.88 -13.49
CA LYS A 59 2.49 2.84 -14.46
C LYS A 59 2.08 2.24 -15.81
N LYS A 60 1.35 1.11 -15.80
CA LYS A 60 0.86 0.48 -17.05
C LYS A 60 -0.10 1.38 -17.83
N GLU A 61 -0.95 2.12 -17.11
CA GLU A 61 -1.87 3.08 -17.74
C GLU A 61 -1.13 4.30 -18.33
N GLU A 62 -0.08 4.79 -17.66
CA GLU A 62 0.77 5.87 -18.17
C GLU A 62 1.56 5.46 -19.41
N GLU A 63 2.15 4.26 -19.41
CA GLU A 63 2.85 3.71 -20.58
C GLU A 63 1.90 3.56 -21.78
N ALA A 64 0.69 3.02 -21.56
CA ALA A 64 -0.32 2.87 -22.61
C ALA A 64 -0.78 4.22 -23.19
N LYS A 65 -0.96 5.24 -22.35
CA LYS A 65 -1.33 6.60 -22.81
C LYS A 65 -0.21 7.25 -23.62
N THR A 66 1.04 7.00 -23.24
CA THR A 66 2.22 7.57 -23.92
C THR A 66 2.42 6.90 -25.29
N ASP A 67 2.24 5.58 -25.38
CA ASP A 67 2.34 4.83 -26.64
C ASP A 67 1.24 5.20 -27.65
N VAL A 68 -0.01 5.40 -27.18
CA VAL A 68 -1.12 5.91 -28.01
C VAL A 68 -0.84 7.32 -28.54
N LYS A 69 -0.25 8.19 -27.70
CA LYS A 69 0.11 9.55 -28.11
C LYS A 69 1.25 9.55 -29.14
N SER A 70 2.22 8.65 -28.99
CA SER A 70 3.32 8.46 -29.93
C SER A 70 2.84 8.00 -31.31
N LYS A 71 2.00 6.95 -31.36
CA LYS A 71 1.41 6.45 -32.62
C LYS A 71 0.57 7.51 -33.35
N LYS A 72 -0.19 8.33 -32.61
CA LYS A 72 -1.00 9.41 -33.19
C LYS A 72 -0.15 10.54 -33.80
N ILE A 73 1.07 10.76 -33.30
CA ILE A 73 2.02 11.74 -33.87
C ILE A 73 2.66 11.16 -35.13
N GLU A 74 3.05 9.89 -35.11
CA GLU A 74 3.65 9.20 -36.26
C GLU A 74 2.68 9.12 -37.45
N ASP A 75 1.41 8.80 -37.21
CA ASP A 75 0.35 8.78 -38.24
C ASP A 75 0.08 10.15 -38.85
N ARG A 76 0.29 11.25 -38.10
CA ARG A 76 0.17 12.61 -38.62
C ARG A 76 1.37 13.03 -39.46
N LEU A 77 2.56 12.53 -39.13
CA LEU A 77 3.79 12.77 -39.89
C LEU A 77 3.80 12.02 -41.23
N LYS A 78 3.24 10.81 -41.29
CA LYS A 78 3.13 10.01 -42.54
C LYS A 78 2.06 10.51 -43.53
N ARG A 79 1.15 11.40 -43.09
CA ARG A 79 0.08 11.98 -43.94
C ARG A 79 0.43 13.35 -44.54
N LYS A 80 1.61 13.90 -44.21
CA LYS A 80 2.17 15.10 -44.85
C LYS A 80 3.19 14.68 -45.89
#